data_AF-A0A377K1Y3-F1
#
_entry.id   AF-A0A377K1Y3-F1
#
_cell.length_a   1.000
_cell.length_b   1.000
_cell.length_c   1.000
_cell.angle_alpha   90.00
_cell.angle_beta   90.00
_cell.angle_gamma   90.00
#
_symmetry.space_group_name_H-M   'P 1'
#
loop_
_entity.id
_entity.type
_entity.pdbx_description
1 polymer ?
#
loop_
_entity_poly.entity_id
_entity_poly.type
_entity_poly.pdbx_seq_one_letter_code
_entity_poly.pdbx_strand_id
1 'polypeptide(L)'
;MILIVNAICWERLITLGKAHHLDAHYITRLFQLIIEDSVLTQQALLQQHLNKINPHSARIAFLGPKGSYSHLAARQYAARHFEQFIESGCAKFADIF
;
A
#
# COMPACT_ATOMS: atom_id res chain seq x y z
N MET A 1 0.99 -7.07 -15.97
CA MET A 1 1.12 -8.49 -15.57
C MET A 1 -0.18 -9.06 -14.97
N ILE A 2 -0.93 -8.31 -14.13
CA ILE A 2 -2.13 -8.78 -13.42
C ILE A 2 -3.38 -9.00 -14.32
N LEU A 3 -3.55 -8.20 -15.38
CA LEU A 3 -4.66 -8.39 -16.33
C LEU A 3 -4.55 -9.70 -17.15
N ILE A 4 -3.32 -10.20 -17.37
CA ILE A 4 -3.07 -11.37 -18.22
C ILE A 4 -3.44 -12.67 -17.48
N VAL A 5 -3.19 -12.76 -16.17
CA VAL A 5 -3.50 -13.97 -15.38
C VAL A 5 -5.02 -14.15 -15.21
N ASN A 6 -5.77 -13.06 -14.99
CA ASN A 6 -7.22 -13.12 -14.90
C ASN A 6 -7.88 -13.48 -16.25
N ALA A 7 -7.35 -12.97 -17.36
CA ALA A 7 -7.85 -13.30 -18.70
C ALA A 7 -7.60 -14.78 -19.10
N ILE A 8 -6.45 -15.35 -18.73
CA ILE A 8 -6.12 -16.75 -19.04
C ILE A 8 -6.99 -17.73 -18.22
N CYS A 9 -7.30 -17.41 -16.95
CA CYS A 9 -8.23 -18.22 -16.17
C CYS A 9 -9.68 -18.12 -16.68
N TRP A 10 -10.06 -16.96 -17.22
CA TRP A 10 -11.41 -16.69 -17.73
C TRP A 10 -11.81 -17.61 -18.89
N GLU A 11 -10.98 -17.74 -19.92
CA GLU A 11 -11.29 -18.63 -21.05
C GLU A 11 -11.40 -20.10 -20.60
N ARG A 12 -10.53 -20.52 -19.69
CA ARG A 12 -10.50 -21.90 -19.17
C ARG A 12 -11.74 -22.23 -18.36
N LEU A 13 -12.22 -21.29 -17.55
CA LEU A 13 -13.40 -21.46 -16.69
C LEU A 13 -14.73 -21.31 -17.44
N ILE A 14 -14.82 -20.47 -18.49
CA ILE A 14 -15.99 -20.49 -19.39
C ILE A 14 -16.12 -21.85 -20.05
N THR A 15 -15.00 -22.42 -20.50
CA THR A 15 -14.98 -23.73 -21.16
C THR A 15 -15.44 -24.83 -20.19
N LEU A 16 -14.99 -24.79 -18.93
CA LEU A 16 -15.45 -25.70 -17.87
C LEU A 16 -16.92 -25.46 -17.47
N GLY A 17 -17.35 -24.21 -17.35
CA GLY A 17 -18.72 -23.85 -16.97
C GLY A 17 -19.76 -24.24 -18.03
N LYS A 18 -19.41 -24.11 -19.31
CA LYS A 18 -20.23 -24.61 -20.43
C LYS A 18 -20.38 -26.14 -20.38
N ALA A 19 -19.34 -26.87 -20.00
CA ALA A 19 -19.41 -28.32 -19.84
C ALA A 19 -20.39 -28.75 -18.71
N HIS A 20 -20.57 -27.90 -17.70
CA HIS A 20 -21.46 -28.16 -16.57
C HIS A 20 -22.88 -27.54 -16.72
N HIS A 21 -23.26 -27.04 -17.91
CA HIS A 21 -24.56 -26.38 -18.16
C HIS A 21 -24.85 -25.19 -17.21
N LEU A 22 -23.80 -24.53 -16.72
CA LEU A 22 -23.95 -23.35 -15.89
C LEU A 22 -24.34 -22.14 -16.74
N ASP A 23 -25.33 -21.40 -16.26
CA ASP A 23 -25.82 -20.20 -16.93
C ASP A 23 -24.70 -19.16 -17.12
N ALA A 24 -24.59 -18.61 -18.33
CA ALA A 24 -23.53 -17.68 -18.69
C ALA A 24 -23.57 -16.38 -17.86
N HIS A 25 -24.74 -15.95 -17.41
CA HIS A 25 -24.89 -14.82 -16.49
C HIS A 25 -24.38 -15.17 -15.10
N TYR A 26 -24.63 -16.39 -14.62
CA TYR A 26 -24.12 -16.85 -13.31
C TYR A 26 -22.59 -16.85 -13.28
N ILE A 27 -21.96 -17.37 -14.33
CA ILE A 27 -20.49 -17.37 -14.47
C ILE A 27 -19.97 -15.93 -14.45
N THR A 28 -20.56 -15.05 -15.27
CA THR A 28 -20.13 -13.64 -15.36
C THR A 28 -20.22 -12.91 -14.01
N ARG A 29 -21.31 -13.12 -13.27
CA ARG A 29 -21.51 -12.51 -11.95
C ARG A 29 -20.51 -13.01 -10.92
N LEU A 30 -20.20 -14.30 -10.92
CA LEU A 30 -19.20 -14.90 -10.04
C LEU A 30 -17.82 -14.26 -10.27
N PHE A 31 -17.46 -14.00 -11.53
CA PHE A 31 -16.20 -13.35 -11.86
C PHE A 31 -16.13 -11.89 -11.46
N GLN A 32 -17.21 -11.13 -11.63
CA GLN A 32 -17.27 -9.75 -11.13
C GLN A 32 -17.00 -9.72 -9.63
N LEU A 33 -17.61 -10.63 -8.87
CA LEU A 33 -17.39 -10.76 -7.43
C LEU A 33 -15.94 -11.15 -7.09
N ILE A 34 -15.36 -12.15 -7.75
CA ILE A 34 -13.97 -12.58 -7.49
C ILE A 34 -12.98 -11.45 -7.81
N ILE A 35 -13.19 -10.72 -8.91
CA ILE A 35 -12.32 -9.61 -9.30
C ILE A 35 -12.43 -8.47 -8.29
N GLU A 36 -13.66 -8.09 -7.92
CA GLU A 36 -13.92 -7.04 -6.95
C GLU A 36 -13.28 -7.38 -5.59
N ASP A 37 -13.48 -8.60 -5.09
CA ASP A 37 -12.89 -9.07 -3.84
C ASP A 37 -11.35 -9.13 -3.88
N SER A 38 -10.79 -9.56 -5.02
CA SER A 38 -9.34 -9.57 -5.23
C SER A 38 -8.75 -8.16 -5.23
N VAL A 39 -9.42 -7.19 -5.88
CA VAL A 39 -8.99 -5.79 -5.91
C VAL A 39 -9.06 -5.19 -4.50
N LEU A 40 -10.15 -5.42 -3.77
CA LEU A 40 -10.32 -4.92 -2.40
C LEU A 40 -9.27 -5.51 -1.45
N THR A 41 -9.02 -6.81 -1.53
CA THR A 41 -7.99 -7.49 -0.71
C THR A 41 -6.59 -6.93 -0.99
N GLN A 42 -6.26 -6.69 -2.26
CA GLN A 42 -4.97 -6.12 -2.65
C GLN A 42 -4.84 -4.65 -2.22
N GLN A 43 -5.90 -3.86 -2.33
CA GLN A 43 -5.93 -2.50 -1.80
C GLN A 43 -5.72 -2.49 -0.29
N ALA A 44 -6.36 -3.39 0.45
CA ALA A 44 -6.18 -3.52 1.90
C ALA A 44 -4.74 -3.90 2.26
N LEU A 45 -4.13 -4.85 1.55
CA LEU A 45 -2.72 -5.21 1.73
C LEU A 45 -1.79 -4.04 1.43
N LEU A 46 -1.97 -3.35 0.30
CA LEU A 46 -1.17 -2.17 -0.06
C LEU A 46 -1.33 -1.06 0.97
N GLN A 47 -2.56 -0.81 1.45
CA GLN A 47 -2.81 0.14 2.52
C GLN A 47 -2.13 -0.30 3.81
N GLN A 48 -2.15 -1.58 4.19
CA GLN A 48 -1.38 -2.07 5.34
C GLN A 48 0.11 -1.84 5.17
N HIS A 49 0.67 -2.06 3.97
CA HIS A 49 2.07 -1.79 3.68
C HIS A 49 2.42 -0.30 3.71
N LEU A 50 1.57 0.58 3.19
CA LEU A 50 1.75 2.03 3.22
C LEU A 50 1.53 2.61 4.63
N ASN A 51 0.57 2.06 5.37
CA ASN A 51 0.23 2.43 6.74
C ASN A 51 1.07 1.67 7.78
N LYS A 52 2.11 0.93 7.37
CA LYS A 52 3.25 0.62 8.25
C LYS A 52 4.02 1.91 8.56
N ILE A 53 3.34 2.85 9.20
CA ILE A 53 3.95 3.76 10.15
C ILE A 53 4.43 2.83 11.25
N ASN A 54 5.69 2.41 11.16
CA ASN A 54 6.26 1.50 12.12
C ASN A 54 6.01 2.10 13.52
N PRO A 55 5.25 1.47 14.42
CA PRO A 55 4.99 2.04 15.74
C PRO A 55 6.30 2.21 16.54
N HIS A 56 7.36 1.52 16.11
CA HIS A 56 8.73 1.60 16.60
C HIS A 56 9.66 2.49 15.77
N SER A 57 9.16 3.14 14.71
CA SER A 57 9.98 4.10 13.95
C SER A 57 10.14 5.38 14.77
N ALA A 58 11.38 5.76 15.03
CA ALA A 58 11.67 6.95 15.79
C ALA A 58 11.17 8.18 15.03
N ARG A 59 10.42 9.04 15.74
CA ARG A 59 9.95 10.33 15.21
C ARG A 59 10.95 11.39 15.60
N ILE A 60 11.47 12.11 14.62
CA ILE A 60 12.46 13.18 14.84
C ILE A 60 11.89 14.47 14.28
N ALA A 61 11.62 15.40 15.19
CA ALA A 61 11.21 16.75 14.85
C ALA A 61 12.43 17.69 14.85
N PHE A 62 12.50 18.58 13.89
CA PHE A 62 13.54 19.62 13.83
C PHE A 62 12.91 20.97 13.47
N LEU A 63 13.52 22.04 13.97
CA LEU A 63 13.07 23.40 13.70
C LEU A 63 13.74 23.93 12.43
N GLY A 64 12.92 24.34 11.45
CA GLY A 64 13.38 24.96 10.20
C GLY A 64 13.00 24.16 8.94
N PRO A 65 13.18 24.76 7.75
CA PRO A 65 12.82 24.14 6.48
C PRO A 65 13.75 22.98 6.12
N LYS A 66 13.30 22.15 5.16
CA LYS A 66 14.15 21.12 4.54
C LYS A 66 15.39 21.78 3.91
N GLY A 67 16.57 21.23 4.18
CA GLY A 67 17.86 21.77 3.76
C GLY A 67 18.53 22.71 4.76
N SER A 68 17.87 23.06 5.86
CA SER A 68 18.51 23.78 6.97
C SER A 68 19.56 22.92 7.69
N TYR A 69 20.47 23.56 8.43
CA TYR A 69 21.46 22.84 9.25
C TYR A 69 20.78 21.87 10.23
N SER A 70 19.68 22.28 10.87
CA SER A 70 18.87 21.44 11.75
C SER A 70 18.32 20.21 11.04
N HIS A 71 17.88 20.34 9.78
CA HIS A 71 17.41 19.21 8.96
C HIS A 71 18.54 18.22 8.68
N LEU A 72 19.71 18.71 8.25
CA LEU A 72 20.87 17.87 7.97
C LEU A 72 21.41 17.17 9.22
N ALA A 73 21.50 17.87 10.35
CA ALA A 73 21.94 17.32 11.62
C ALA A 73 20.98 16.26 12.15
N ALA A 74 19.67 16.54 12.14
CA ALA A 74 18.63 15.59 12.54
C ALA A 74 18.68 14.32 11.67
N ARG A 75 18.78 14.48 10.36
CA ARG A 75 18.87 13.36 9.41
C ARG A 75 20.14 12.52 9.58
N GLN A 76 21.29 13.16 9.80
CA GLN A 76 22.56 12.45 9.99
C GLN A 76 22.60 11.68 11.32
N TYR A 77 22.00 12.23 12.37
CA TYR A 77 21.80 11.52 13.63
C TYR A 77 20.84 10.33 13.45
N ALA A 78 19.70 10.57 12.79
CA ALA A 78 18.69 9.55 12.55
C ALA A 78 19.23 8.35 11.76
N ALA A 79 19.95 8.62 10.67
CA ALA A 79 20.52 7.59 9.80
C ALA A 79 21.57 6.70 10.49
N ARG A 80 22.15 7.13 11.61
CA ARG A 80 23.11 6.35 12.41
C ARG A 80 22.47 5.51 13.49
N HIS A 81 21.29 5.92 13.98
CA HIS A 81 20.65 5.33 15.15
C HIS A 81 19.36 4.58 14.85
N PHE A 82 18.73 4.81 13.68
CA PHE A 82 17.45 4.21 13.30
C PHE A 82 17.49 3.70 11.85
N GLU A 83 17.05 2.45 11.64
CA GLU A 83 16.87 1.89 10.30
C GLU A 83 15.70 2.54 9.56
N GLN A 84 14.67 2.96 10.30
CA GLN A 84 13.50 3.66 9.78
C GLN A 84 13.09 4.76 10.76
N PHE A 85 12.93 5.98 10.26
CA PHE A 85 12.54 7.14 11.04
C PHE A 85 11.64 8.08 10.23
N ILE A 86 10.83 8.87 10.93
CA ILE A 86 9.92 9.84 10.35
C ILE A 86 10.44 11.25 10.65
N GLU A 87 10.76 11.99 9.60
CA GLU A 87 11.20 13.39 9.67
C GLU A 87 9.99 14.34 9.72
N SER A 88 9.93 15.21 10.73
CA SER A 88 8.93 16.28 10.81
C SER A 88 9.63 17.65 10.88
N GLY A 89 9.54 18.42 9.79
CA GLY A 89 10.03 19.80 9.76
C GLY A 89 9.00 20.75 10.35
N CYS A 90 9.34 21.39 11.47
CA CYS A 90 8.46 22.28 12.21
C CYS A 90 8.85 23.75 11.92
N ALA A 91 7.86 24.62 11.71
CA ALA A 91 8.11 26.05 11.48
C ALA A 91 8.25 26.81 12.81
N LYS A 92 7.53 26.37 13.85
CA LYS A 92 7.56 26.94 15.19
C LYS A 92 7.74 25.83 16.23
N PHE A 93 8.20 26.21 17.41
CA PHE A 93 8.39 25.27 18.53
C PHE A 93 7.07 24.66 19.01
N ALA A 94 5.96 25.37 18.82
CA ALA A 94 4.61 24.88 19.12
C ALA A 94 4.19 23.69 18.23
N ASP A 95 4.81 23.51 17.06
CA ASP A 95 4.45 22.46 16.10
C ASP A 95 5.20 21.13 16.38
N ILE A 96 6.03 21.08 17.43
CA ILE A 96 6.91 19.95 17.77
C ILE A 96 6.16 18.84 18.55
N PHE A 97 5.04 19.18 19.21
CA PHE A 97 4.28 18.29 20.09
C PHE A 97 3.11 17.59 19.41
#